data_AF-A0A2N2VTL9-F1
#
_entry.id   AF-A0A2N2VTL9-F1
#
_cell.length_a   1.000
_cell.length_b   1.000
_cell.length_c   1.000
_cell.angle_alpha   90.00
_cell.angle_beta   90.00
_cell.angle_gamma   90.00
#
_symmetry.space_group_name_H-M   'P 1'
#
loop_
_entity.id
_entity.type
_entity.pdbx_description
1 polymer ?
#
loop_
_entity_poly.entity_id
_entity_poly.type
_entity_poly.pdbx_seq_one_letter_code
_entity_poly.pdbx_strand_id
1 'polypeptide(L)'
;MKKNYIAFIPLFFMCHILMAQYSGGNGKGDVTANLNGKHLTNWFYIDGAMANPGNWLDGDVPSLPEEANIKAAATLDGSYTYAVVNITSSASVTLAAGTDLTVTNTLVNANGINGILIQDGGSLIQPTQNVSATVERQLSNADWTNGMDGWHLLSSPVENQLVANGGFTTDPYDFYAWSETNNDWLNQKDGANNITSFVPGNAYLVSYDDGGTKSFAGELNVNGITFSDLSLTGSSYYVGYHLLGNPFPSALKWNDGNWALSNVGGIASVWNEIAQNYLSLANPNDIIPANQGFFIQINDASNSITIPAQSRIHSTQSFYKETPSNFLKLRIS
;
A
#
# COMPACT_ATOMS: atom_id res chain seq x y z
N MET A 1 24.79 17.09 49.41
CA MET A 1 24.00 18.24 48.93
C MET A 1 23.89 18.16 47.41
N LYS A 2 22.76 17.67 46.88
CA LYS A 2 22.49 17.67 45.43
C LYS A 2 22.09 19.09 45.03
N LYS A 3 22.80 19.70 44.08
CA LYS A 3 22.46 21.02 43.54
C LYS A 3 21.39 20.85 42.47
N ASN A 4 20.17 21.30 42.77
CA ASN A 4 19.13 21.49 41.77
C ASN A 4 19.34 22.85 41.12
N TYR A 5 19.51 22.88 39.80
CA TYR A 5 19.52 24.13 39.04
C TYR A 5 18.11 24.41 38.54
N ILE A 6 17.50 25.47 39.05
CA ILE A 6 16.23 26.03 38.56
C ILE A 6 16.60 27.27 37.75
N ALA A 7 16.43 27.21 36.44
CA ALA A 7 16.55 28.39 35.58
C ALA A 7 15.22 29.15 35.60
N PHE A 8 15.25 30.41 36.06
CA PHE A 8 14.12 31.33 36.08
C PHE A 8 14.17 32.20 34.80
N ILE A 9 13.08 32.23 34.02
CA ILE A 9 12.91 33.16 32.88
C ILE A 9 11.68 34.02 33.18
N PRO A 10 11.76 35.37 33.11
CA PRO A 10 10.68 36.25 33.53
C PRO A 10 9.54 36.30 32.51
N LEU A 11 8.32 36.42 33.04
CA LEU A 11 7.03 36.30 32.38
C LEU A 11 6.61 37.59 31.65
N PHE A 12 6.15 37.50 30.41
CA PHE A 12 5.26 38.50 29.80
C PHE A 12 4.16 37.83 28.96
N PHE A 13 2.93 38.25 29.24
CA PHE A 13 1.64 37.93 28.59
C PHE A 13 1.12 36.49 28.66
N MET A 14 -0.16 36.42 29.08
CA MET A 14 -1.00 35.24 29.26
C MET A 14 -1.29 34.58 27.90
N CYS A 15 -0.33 33.82 27.40
CA CYS A 15 -0.53 32.78 26.41
C CYS A 15 -0.47 31.44 27.17
N HIS A 16 -1.30 30.46 26.82
CA HIS A 16 -1.18 29.12 27.41
C HIS A 16 0.17 28.53 27.02
N ILE A 17 1.19 28.70 27.88
CA ILE A 17 2.51 28.09 27.68
C ILE A 17 2.33 26.59 27.94
N LEU A 18 2.20 25.81 26.87
CA LEU A 18 2.38 24.37 26.92
C LEU A 18 3.85 24.10 27.26
N MET A 19 4.14 23.71 28.50
CA MET A 19 5.49 23.33 28.91
C MET A 19 5.72 21.85 28.60
N ALA A 20 6.65 21.56 27.69
CA ALA A 20 7.18 20.21 27.53
C ALA A 20 8.22 19.94 28.62
N GLN A 21 8.03 18.88 29.42
CA GLN A 21 9.04 18.41 30.37
C GLN A 21 9.93 17.37 29.68
N TYR A 22 11.23 17.60 29.70
CA TYR A 22 12.23 16.67 29.20
C TYR A 22 12.81 15.87 30.37
N SER A 23 12.68 14.54 30.35
CA SER A 23 13.41 13.65 31.27
C SER A 23 14.48 12.89 30.51
N GLY A 24 15.75 13.14 30.85
CA GLY A 24 16.91 12.55 30.16
C GLY A 24 16.94 11.02 30.28
N GLY A 25 17.12 10.35 29.14
CA GLY A 25 17.44 8.93 29.08
C GLY A 25 18.84 8.62 29.60
N ASN A 26 19.10 7.33 29.85
CA ASN A 26 20.35 6.74 30.39
C ASN A 26 21.59 6.91 29.47
N GLY A 27 21.91 8.13 29.04
CA GLY A 27 23.11 8.42 28.24
C GLY A 27 23.04 8.02 26.76
N LYS A 28 21.86 7.66 26.23
CA LYS A 28 21.65 7.27 24.83
C LYS A 28 21.14 8.38 23.90
N GLY A 29 20.96 9.60 24.40
CA GLY A 29 20.42 10.72 23.60
C GLY A 29 18.91 10.63 23.32
N ASP A 30 18.25 9.60 23.87
CA ASP A 30 16.83 9.36 23.71
C ASP A 30 16.09 10.02 24.87
N VAL A 31 15.46 11.15 24.59
CA VAL A 31 14.75 11.95 25.59
C VAL A 31 13.26 11.76 25.38
N THR A 32 12.57 11.41 26.46
CA THR A 32 11.11 11.38 26.51
C THR A 32 10.62 12.80 26.81
N ALA A 33 9.84 13.38 25.90
CA ALA A 33 9.18 14.66 26.11
C ALA A 33 7.78 14.41 26.63
N ASN A 34 7.36 15.13 27.66
CA ASN A 34 6.02 15.01 28.25
C ASN A 34 5.24 16.33 28.10
N LEU A 35 3.95 16.26 27.80
CA LEU A 35 3.04 17.40 27.83
C LEU A 35 1.82 17.07 28.70
N ASN A 36 1.57 17.89 29.73
CA ASN A 36 0.47 17.67 30.68
C ASN A 36 0.47 16.27 31.31
N GLY A 37 1.66 15.68 31.52
CA GLY A 37 1.82 14.33 32.07
C GLY A 37 1.58 13.19 31.08
N LYS A 38 1.36 13.48 29.78
CA LYS A 38 1.37 12.47 28.71
C LYS A 38 2.75 12.44 28.05
N HIS A 39 3.25 11.23 27.79
CA HIS A 39 4.41 11.07 26.93
C HIS A 39 4.04 11.57 25.54
N LEU A 40 4.94 12.30 24.92
CA LEU A 40 4.80 12.76 23.54
C LEU A 40 5.52 11.84 22.58
N THR A 41 6.47 11.04 23.06
CA THR A 41 7.35 10.22 22.22
C THR A 41 7.79 8.99 22.99
N ASN A 42 7.81 7.85 22.31
CA ASN A 42 8.43 6.63 22.81
C ASN A 42 9.35 6.03 21.73
N TRP A 43 10.39 5.33 22.16
CA TRP A 43 11.45 4.84 21.28
C TRP A 43 11.46 3.30 21.26
N PHE A 44 11.31 2.72 20.07
CA PHE A 44 11.50 1.30 19.82
C PHE A 44 12.99 1.04 19.52
N TYR A 45 13.67 0.25 20.35
CA TYR A 45 15.14 0.16 20.33
C TYR A 45 15.70 -1.26 20.41
N ILE A 46 14.85 -2.29 20.43
CA ILE A 46 15.23 -3.70 20.39
C ILE A 46 14.49 -4.37 19.25
N ASP A 47 15.19 -5.11 18.39
CA ASP A 47 14.57 -5.83 17.28
C ASP A 47 13.45 -6.76 17.75
N GLY A 48 12.35 -6.82 17.00
CA GLY A 48 11.27 -7.77 17.21
C GLY A 48 9.88 -7.17 17.15
N ALA A 49 8.95 -7.81 17.87
CA ALA A 49 7.54 -7.47 17.85
C ALA A 49 7.24 -6.09 18.46
N MET A 50 6.39 -5.31 17.80
CA MET A 50 5.91 -4.02 18.33
C MET A 50 5.07 -4.16 19.60
N ALA A 51 4.35 -5.27 19.80
CA ALA A 51 3.52 -5.44 20.98
C ALA A 51 4.32 -5.70 22.26
N ASN A 52 5.61 -6.03 22.16
CA ASN A 52 6.44 -6.32 23.33
C ASN A 52 6.85 -5.02 24.04
N PRO A 53 6.32 -4.72 25.24
CA PRO A 53 6.64 -3.48 25.95
C PRO A 53 8.13 -3.33 26.27
N GLY A 54 8.85 -4.46 26.44
CA GLY A 54 10.28 -4.47 26.70
C GLY A 54 11.14 -3.95 25.54
N ASN A 55 10.58 -3.87 24.32
CA ASN A 55 11.26 -3.30 23.16
C ASN A 55 11.18 -1.77 23.10
N TRP A 56 10.37 -1.16 23.99
CA TRP A 56 10.11 0.28 24.07
C TRP A 56 10.77 0.91 25.28
N LEU A 57 11.29 2.13 25.12
CA LEU A 57 12.11 2.80 26.14
C LEU A 57 11.34 2.99 27.46
N ASP A 58 10.07 3.32 27.36
CA ASP A 58 9.21 3.56 28.51
C ASP A 58 8.68 2.25 29.14
N GLY A 59 9.00 1.09 28.54
CA GLY A 59 8.52 -0.21 29.02
C GLY A 59 7.05 -0.48 28.72
N ASP A 60 6.46 0.32 27.83
CA ASP A 60 5.07 0.28 27.36
C ASP A 60 5.00 0.55 25.86
N VAL A 61 4.00 -0.01 25.17
CA VAL A 61 3.75 0.24 23.74
C VAL A 61 3.07 1.60 23.59
N PRO A 62 3.54 2.49 22.70
CA PRO A 62 2.94 3.81 22.58
C PRO A 62 1.50 3.74 22.11
N SER A 63 0.71 4.72 22.54
CA SER A 63 -0.68 4.90 22.11
C SER A 63 -0.98 6.37 21.85
N LEU A 64 -2.04 6.69 21.10
CA LEU A 64 -2.38 8.08 20.80
C LEU A 64 -2.49 8.92 22.09
N PRO A 65 -1.79 10.07 22.20
CA PRO A 65 -1.16 10.83 21.12
C PRO A 65 0.36 10.63 20.94
N GLU A 66 0.96 9.63 21.55
CA GLU A 66 2.42 9.41 21.52
C GLU A 66 2.94 9.13 20.10
N GLU A 67 4.10 9.71 19.80
CA GLU A 67 4.86 9.44 18.58
C GLU A 67 5.70 8.17 18.74
N ALA A 68 5.69 7.32 17.70
CA ALA A 68 6.50 6.09 17.66
C ALA A 68 7.82 6.35 16.93
N ASN A 69 8.95 6.29 17.63
CA ASN A 69 10.27 6.52 17.06
C ASN A 69 11.04 5.20 16.97
N ILE A 70 11.34 4.75 15.76
CA ILE A 70 11.90 3.43 15.47
C ILE A 70 13.41 3.53 15.22
N LYS A 71 14.19 2.88 16.09
CA LYS A 71 15.67 2.79 16.04
C LYS A 71 16.22 1.38 15.82
N ALA A 72 15.33 0.39 15.77
CA ALA A 72 15.64 -1.02 15.60
C ALA A 72 14.76 -1.64 14.51
N ALA A 73 14.89 -2.93 14.24
CA ALA A 73 14.02 -3.65 13.31
C ALA A 73 12.70 -4.03 14.00
N ALA A 74 11.65 -3.25 13.77
CA ALA A 74 10.31 -3.51 14.27
C ALA A 74 9.54 -4.43 13.31
N THR A 75 8.80 -5.37 13.87
CA THR A 75 7.83 -6.20 13.15
C THR A 75 6.46 -5.97 13.76
N LEU A 76 5.48 -5.59 12.93
CA LEU A 76 4.10 -5.54 13.35
C LEU A 76 3.56 -6.95 13.55
N ASP A 77 2.75 -7.10 14.60
CA ASP A 77 2.08 -8.32 15.03
C ASP A 77 0.59 -8.07 15.32
N GLY A 78 0.06 -6.97 14.80
CA GLY A 78 -1.33 -6.54 14.97
C GLY A 78 -1.62 -5.24 14.20
N SER A 79 -2.71 -4.58 14.58
CA SER A 79 -3.15 -3.29 14.03
C SER A 79 -2.68 -2.15 14.91
N TYR A 80 -2.00 -1.17 14.32
CA TYR A 80 -1.44 -0.03 15.05
C TYR A 80 -1.90 1.30 14.45
N THR A 81 -2.12 2.29 15.30
CA THR A 81 -2.43 3.65 14.89
C THR A 81 -1.58 4.64 15.67
N TYR A 82 -0.83 5.47 14.94
CA TYR A 82 0.03 6.51 15.50
C TYR A 82 -0.22 7.85 14.84
N ALA A 83 -0.03 8.94 15.59
CA ALA A 83 -0.05 10.28 15.01
C ALA A 83 1.19 10.51 14.14
N VAL A 84 2.35 10.15 14.66
CA VAL A 84 3.65 10.28 14.00
C VAL A 84 4.43 8.98 14.15
N VAL A 85 5.09 8.57 13.07
CA VAL A 85 6.08 7.48 13.08
C VAL A 85 7.37 8.00 12.46
N ASN A 86 8.49 7.86 13.17
CA ASN A 86 9.80 8.25 12.70
C ASN A 86 10.73 7.03 12.62
N ILE A 87 11.15 6.64 11.42
CA ILE A 87 12.08 5.53 11.19
C ILE A 87 13.45 6.11 10.88
N THR A 88 14.42 5.81 11.74
CA THR A 88 15.80 6.29 11.59
C THR A 88 16.56 5.54 10.47
N SER A 89 17.69 6.08 10.02
CA SER A 89 18.43 5.64 8.82
C SER A 89 19.01 4.22 8.86
N SER A 90 18.88 3.49 9.97
CA SER A 90 19.28 2.09 10.11
C SER A 90 18.17 1.20 10.68
N ALA A 91 17.00 1.78 10.91
CA ALA A 91 15.84 1.08 11.45
C ALA A 91 14.94 0.60 10.32
N SER A 92 14.04 -0.32 10.64
CA SER A 92 13.06 -0.81 9.69
C SER A 92 11.75 -1.15 10.38
N VAL A 93 10.65 -1.09 9.64
CA VAL A 93 9.33 -1.57 10.05
C VAL A 93 8.86 -2.60 9.02
N THR A 94 8.55 -3.80 9.48
CA THR A 94 7.94 -4.86 8.66
C THR A 94 6.46 -4.98 8.99
N LEU A 95 5.60 -4.82 7.99
CA LEU A 95 4.17 -5.06 8.07
C LEU A 95 3.91 -6.44 7.47
N ALA A 96 3.78 -7.44 8.33
CA ALA A 96 3.51 -8.81 7.93
C ALA A 96 2.06 -8.99 7.43
N ALA A 97 1.79 -10.12 6.78
CA ALA A 97 0.45 -10.49 6.34
C ALA A 97 -0.57 -10.39 7.48
N GLY A 98 -1.69 -9.70 7.25
CA GLY A 98 -2.75 -9.53 8.24
C GLY A 98 -2.46 -8.49 9.32
N THR A 99 -1.38 -7.73 9.20
CA THR A 99 -1.05 -6.60 10.10
C THR A 99 -1.23 -5.28 9.38
N ASP A 100 -1.50 -4.22 10.15
CA ASP A 100 -1.77 -2.91 9.58
C ASP A 100 -1.24 -1.75 10.42
N LEU A 101 -0.88 -0.68 9.71
CA LEU A 101 -0.42 0.56 10.29
C LEU A 101 -1.20 1.73 9.68
N THR A 102 -1.87 2.49 10.53
CA THR A 102 -2.34 3.84 10.20
C THR A 102 -1.44 4.89 10.84
N VAL A 103 -0.90 5.79 10.02
CA VAL A 103 -0.24 7.02 10.49
C VAL A 103 -1.14 8.20 10.14
N THR A 104 -1.61 8.96 11.12
CA THR A 104 -2.62 10.01 10.85
C THR A 104 -2.02 11.35 10.44
N ASN A 105 -0.77 11.66 10.84
CA ASN A 105 -0.15 12.94 10.55
C ASN A 105 1.14 12.78 9.73
N THR A 106 2.23 12.31 10.33
CA THR A 106 3.55 12.32 9.67
C THR A 106 4.25 10.97 9.77
N LEU A 107 4.64 10.42 8.63
CA LEU A 107 5.52 9.25 8.54
C LEU A 107 6.86 9.68 7.94
N VAL A 108 7.92 9.62 8.74
CA VAL A 108 9.29 9.86 8.27
C VAL A 108 9.99 8.53 8.12
N ASN A 109 10.55 8.27 6.93
CA ASN A 109 11.42 7.13 6.70
C ASN A 109 12.80 7.59 6.19
N ALA A 110 13.79 7.58 7.07
CA ALA A 110 15.17 7.96 6.74
C ALA A 110 16.03 6.81 6.19
N ASN A 111 15.50 5.57 6.11
CA ASN A 111 16.22 4.39 5.59
C ASN A 111 15.74 3.98 4.18
N GLY A 112 15.12 4.90 3.44
CA GLY A 112 14.69 4.68 2.05
C GLY A 112 13.82 3.43 1.89
N ILE A 113 13.97 2.72 0.78
CA ILE A 113 13.19 1.50 0.48
C ILE A 113 13.41 0.35 1.48
N ASN A 114 14.46 0.39 2.31
CA ASN A 114 14.76 -0.62 3.33
C ASN A 114 14.12 -0.30 4.69
N GLY A 115 13.64 0.93 4.89
CA GLY A 115 13.05 1.34 6.16
C GLY A 115 11.63 0.84 6.39
N ILE A 116 10.90 0.51 5.32
CA ILE A 116 9.55 -0.04 5.41
C ILE A 116 9.45 -1.20 4.42
N LEU A 117 9.11 -2.37 4.94
CA LEU A 117 8.72 -3.55 4.17
C LEU A 117 7.24 -3.84 4.43
N ILE A 118 6.41 -3.78 3.40
CA ILE A 118 5.02 -4.21 3.44
C ILE A 118 4.97 -5.56 2.74
N GLN A 119 4.83 -6.63 3.51
CA GLN A 119 4.69 -7.97 2.95
C GLN A 119 3.32 -8.13 2.30
N ASP A 120 3.18 -9.16 1.47
CA ASP A 120 1.88 -9.49 0.87
C ASP A 120 0.82 -9.70 1.96
N GLY A 121 -0.31 -9.00 1.84
CA GLY A 121 -1.36 -8.97 2.86
C GLY A 121 -1.13 -8.01 4.04
N GLY A 122 0.01 -7.31 4.10
CA GLY A 122 0.23 -6.17 5.00
C GLY A 122 -0.42 -4.89 4.46
N SER A 123 -0.71 -3.92 5.34
CA SER A 123 -1.40 -2.70 4.92
C SER A 123 -0.90 -1.43 5.61
N LEU A 124 -0.60 -0.40 4.82
CA LEU A 124 -0.17 0.92 5.31
C LEU A 124 -1.12 2.02 4.82
N ILE A 125 -1.63 2.84 5.74
CA ILE A 125 -2.35 4.08 5.41
C ILE A 125 -1.61 5.24 6.07
N GLN A 126 -1.16 6.19 5.25
CA GLN A 126 -0.38 7.34 5.70
C GLN A 126 -0.55 8.53 4.72
N PRO A 127 -0.43 9.79 5.17
CA PRO A 127 -0.67 10.97 4.34
C PRO A 127 0.60 11.68 3.83
N THR A 128 1.78 11.26 4.29
CA THR A 128 3.06 11.90 3.98
C THR A 128 3.57 11.52 2.58
N GLN A 129 3.91 12.53 1.79
CA GLN A 129 4.50 12.35 0.46
C GLN A 129 5.97 11.93 0.55
N ASN A 130 6.51 11.36 -0.53
CA ASN A 130 7.91 10.98 -0.68
C ASN A 130 8.41 9.95 0.35
N VAL A 131 7.49 9.16 0.91
CA VAL A 131 7.85 8.03 1.78
C VAL A 131 8.23 6.85 0.89
N SER A 132 9.52 6.53 0.86
CA SER A 132 10.01 5.32 0.21
C SER A 132 9.67 4.07 1.02
N ALA A 133 9.31 2.98 0.34
CA ALA A 133 9.08 1.66 0.93
C ALA A 133 9.30 0.55 -0.11
N THR A 134 9.36 -0.69 0.37
CA THR A 134 9.22 -1.89 -0.45
C THR A 134 7.87 -2.55 -0.16
N VAL A 135 7.08 -2.83 -1.19
CA VAL A 135 5.79 -3.53 -1.11
C VAL A 135 5.89 -4.84 -1.87
N GLU A 136 5.60 -5.94 -1.21
CA GLU A 136 5.65 -7.27 -1.79
C GLU A 136 4.27 -7.77 -2.20
N ARG A 137 4.24 -8.58 -3.24
CA ARG A 137 3.07 -9.31 -3.70
C ARG A 137 3.46 -10.74 -4.04
N GLN A 138 2.77 -11.73 -3.47
CA GLN A 138 2.90 -13.11 -3.93
C GLN A 138 2.06 -13.31 -5.18
N LEU A 139 2.67 -13.89 -6.21
CA LEU A 139 1.99 -14.27 -7.44
C LEU A 139 2.19 -15.76 -7.67
N SER A 140 1.12 -16.53 -7.85
CA SER A 140 1.25 -17.95 -8.19
C SER A 140 1.80 -18.14 -9.59
N ASN A 141 2.57 -19.22 -9.76
CA ASN A 141 3.05 -19.70 -11.05
C ASN A 141 1.87 -20.06 -11.96
N ALA A 142 2.05 -19.85 -13.25
CA ALA A 142 1.13 -20.27 -14.28
C ALA A 142 1.35 -21.73 -14.67
N ASP A 143 0.26 -22.49 -14.78
CA ASP A 143 0.24 -23.73 -15.55
C ASP A 143 0.09 -23.39 -17.03
N TRP A 144 1.21 -23.30 -17.73
CA TRP A 144 1.26 -22.99 -19.17
C TRP A 144 0.58 -24.04 -20.07
N THR A 145 0.14 -25.18 -19.53
CA THR A 145 -0.70 -26.14 -20.26
C THR A 145 -2.18 -25.76 -20.24
N ASN A 146 -2.58 -24.85 -19.35
CA ASN A 146 -3.92 -24.29 -19.22
C ASN A 146 -3.89 -22.78 -19.48
N GLY A 147 -4.35 -22.35 -20.65
CA GLY A 147 -4.34 -20.93 -21.04
C GLY A 147 -5.19 -19.99 -20.16
N MET A 148 -5.98 -20.51 -19.21
CA MET A 148 -6.75 -19.72 -18.25
C MET A 148 -6.07 -19.61 -16.87
N ASP A 149 -4.94 -20.27 -16.66
CA ASP A 149 -4.17 -20.27 -15.41
C ASP A 149 -3.04 -19.24 -15.46
N GLY A 150 -2.61 -18.76 -14.30
CA GLY A 150 -1.49 -17.84 -14.14
C GLY A 150 -1.85 -16.36 -14.17
N TRP A 151 -3.03 -15.97 -14.63
CA TRP A 151 -3.36 -14.57 -14.91
C TRP A 151 -3.69 -13.75 -13.67
N HIS A 152 -3.08 -12.56 -13.58
CA HIS A 152 -3.33 -11.54 -12.55
C HIS A 152 -3.54 -10.17 -13.18
N LEU A 153 -4.42 -9.36 -12.60
CA LEU A 153 -4.47 -7.92 -12.86
C LEU A 153 -3.67 -7.19 -11.79
N LEU A 154 -2.45 -6.76 -12.11
CA LEU A 154 -1.48 -6.25 -11.17
C LEU A 154 -1.29 -4.73 -11.31
N SER A 155 -1.27 -4.01 -10.19
CA SER A 155 -1.00 -2.57 -10.11
C SER A 155 0.11 -2.24 -9.11
N SER A 156 0.76 -1.10 -9.33
CA SER A 156 1.84 -0.60 -8.48
C SER A 156 1.32 0.43 -7.46
N PRO A 157 1.78 0.37 -6.19
CA PRO A 157 1.52 1.39 -5.19
C PRO A 157 2.63 2.46 -5.14
N VAL A 158 3.68 2.31 -5.96
CA VAL A 158 4.82 3.23 -6.05
C VAL A 158 4.94 3.79 -7.46
N GLU A 159 5.51 4.99 -7.55
CA GLU A 159 5.85 5.59 -8.84
C GLU A 159 7.11 4.97 -9.44
N ASN A 160 7.22 5.02 -10.77
CA ASN A 160 8.43 4.67 -11.53
C ASN A 160 9.01 3.26 -11.28
N GLN A 161 8.22 2.31 -10.76
CA GLN A 161 8.63 0.91 -10.69
C GLN A 161 8.90 0.40 -12.11
N LEU A 162 10.15 0.01 -12.39
CA LEU A 162 10.50 -0.53 -13.69
C LEU A 162 9.85 -1.92 -13.88
N VAL A 163 9.34 -2.17 -15.09
CA VAL A 163 8.82 -3.48 -15.50
C VAL A 163 9.99 -4.39 -15.87
N ALA A 164 10.83 -3.94 -16.80
CA ALA A 164 12.09 -4.59 -17.15
C ALA A 164 13.14 -4.31 -16.06
N ASN A 165 13.97 -5.30 -15.72
CA ASN A 165 15.00 -5.24 -14.65
C ASN A 165 14.48 -4.96 -13.22
N GLY A 166 13.19 -4.68 -13.05
CA GLY A 166 12.54 -4.57 -11.73
C GLY A 166 12.02 -5.90 -11.17
N GLY A 167 12.37 -7.03 -11.80
CA GLY A 167 11.94 -8.37 -11.36
C GLY A 167 10.61 -8.87 -11.93
N PHE A 168 9.99 -8.13 -12.85
CA PHE A 168 8.68 -8.47 -13.46
C PHE A 168 8.79 -9.06 -14.88
N THR A 169 9.98 -9.43 -15.34
CA THR A 169 10.24 -9.86 -16.74
C THR A 169 11.24 -11.02 -16.83
N THR A 170 11.32 -11.84 -15.79
CA THR A 170 12.12 -13.07 -15.83
C THR A 170 11.38 -14.12 -16.65
N ASP A 171 11.95 -14.54 -17.78
CA ASP A 171 11.35 -15.55 -18.65
C ASP A 171 11.25 -16.94 -17.97
N PRO A 172 10.17 -17.71 -18.24
CA PRO A 172 8.99 -17.33 -19.04
C PRO A 172 8.01 -16.39 -18.30
N TYR A 173 7.61 -15.32 -18.98
CA TYR A 173 6.59 -14.39 -18.50
C TYR A 173 5.69 -13.86 -19.62
N ASP A 174 4.54 -13.35 -19.21
CA ASP A 174 3.57 -12.62 -20.01
C ASP A 174 3.19 -11.33 -19.27
N PHE A 175 3.27 -10.20 -19.97
CA PHE A 175 3.00 -8.88 -19.40
C PHE A 175 2.34 -7.99 -20.45
N TYR A 176 1.13 -7.52 -20.17
CA TYR A 176 0.31 -6.77 -21.10
C TYR A 176 -0.32 -5.53 -20.48
N ALA A 177 -0.47 -4.48 -21.27
CA ALA A 177 -1.31 -3.34 -20.97
C ALA A 177 -2.58 -3.39 -21.81
N TRP A 178 -3.73 -3.01 -21.25
CA TRP A 178 -4.96 -2.90 -22.02
C TRP A 178 -4.99 -1.61 -22.84
N SER A 179 -5.36 -1.69 -24.11
CA SER A 179 -5.62 -0.54 -24.97
C SER A 179 -7.08 -0.50 -25.40
N GLU A 180 -7.84 0.45 -24.88
CA GLU A 180 -9.22 0.68 -25.33
C GLU A 180 -9.25 1.14 -26.79
N THR A 181 -8.33 2.04 -27.17
CA THR A 181 -8.24 2.59 -28.54
C THR A 181 -8.04 1.52 -29.61
N ASN A 182 -7.19 0.53 -29.33
CA ASN A 182 -6.94 -0.57 -30.25
C ASN A 182 -7.85 -1.79 -29.98
N ASN A 183 -8.57 -1.76 -28.85
CA ASN A 183 -9.37 -2.88 -28.33
C ASN A 183 -8.53 -4.18 -28.24
N ASP A 184 -7.33 -4.09 -27.67
CA ASP A 184 -6.37 -5.19 -27.60
C ASP A 184 -5.41 -5.12 -26.40
N TRP A 185 -4.80 -6.24 -26.06
CA TRP A 185 -3.73 -6.37 -25.07
C TRP A 185 -2.37 -6.10 -25.72
N LEU A 186 -1.76 -4.97 -25.36
CA LEU A 186 -0.44 -4.57 -25.84
C LEU A 186 0.65 -5.35 -25.09
N ASN A 187 1.41 -6.16 -25.82
CA ASN A 187 2.49 -6.97 -25.25
C ASN A 187 3.71 -6.11 -24.90
N GLN A 188 4.23 -6.25 -23.68
CA GLN A 188 5.44 -5.57 -23.22
C GLN A 188 6.68 -5.92 -24.03
N LYS A 189 6.75 -7.13 -24.60
CA LYS A 189 7.89 -7.58 -25.42
C LYS A 189 7.97 -6.84 -26.75
N ASP A 190 6.89 -6.20 -27.19
CA ASP A 190 6.93 -5.28 -28.32
C ASP A 190 7.31 -3.88 -27.84
N GLY A 191 8.55 -3.47 -28.16
CA GLY A 191 9.09 -2.17 -27.78
C GLY A 191 8.29 -0.97 -28.30
N ALA A 192 7.47 -1.14 -29.36
CA ALA A 192 6.60 -0.08 -29.86
C ALA A 192 5.48 0.29 -28.86
N ASN A 193 5.12 -0.62 -27.95
CA ASN A 193 4.08 -0.39 -26.93
C ASN A 193 4.58 0.43 -25.74
N ASN A 194 5.90 0.66 -25.61
CA ASN A 194 6.51 1.52 -24.59
C ASN A 194 6.10 1.20 -23.13
N ILE A 195 5.94 -0.10 -22.81
CA ILE A 195 5.61 -0.58 -21.46
C ILE A 195 6.92 -0.76 -20.67
N THR A 196 7.46 0.32 -20.11
CA THR A 196 8.78 0.34 -19.45
C THR A 196 8.70 0.37 -17.92
N SER A 197 7.66 0.99 -17.37
CA SER A 197 7.43 1.16 -15.94
C SER A 197 5.95 1.04 -15.62
N PHE A 198 5.64 0.60 -14.40
CA PHE A 198 4.29 0.73 -13.86
C PHE A 198 3.94 2.22 -13.70
N VAL A 199 2.69 2.54 -14.01
CA VAL A 199 2.12 3.86 -13.78
C VAL A 199 1.09 3.73 -12.65
N PRO A 200 1.21 4.50 -11.55
CA PRO A 200 0.19 4.52 -10.50
C PRO A 200 -1.20 4.77 -11.07
N GLY A 201 -2.17 3.97 -10.62
CA GLY A 201 -3.56 4.06 -11.09
C GLY A 201 -3.86 3.24 -12.34
N ASN A 202 -2.84 2.77 -13.06
CA ASN A 202 -2.99 1.77 -14.12
C ASN A 202 -2.75 0.36 -13.57
N ALA A 203 -3.30 -0.63 -14.25
CA ALA A 203 -2.97 -2.04 -14.01
C ALA A 203 -2.58 -2.76 -15.31
N TYR A 204 -2.02 -3.95 -15.14
CA TYR A 204 -1.43 -4.76 -16.20
C TYR A 204 -1.88 -6.21 -16.03
N LEU A 205 -2.10 -6.89 -17.14
CA LEU A 205 -2.36 -8.32 -17.14
C LEU A 205 -1.03 -9.07 -17.17
N VAL A 206 -0.79 -9.91 -16.18
CA VAL A 206 0.49 -10.60 -16.02
C VAL A 206 0.33 -12.08 -15.72
N SER A 207 1.29 -12.88 -16.17
CA SER A 207 1.40 -14.31 -15.88
C SER A 207 2.88 -14.71 -15.88
N TYR A 208 3.27 -15.62 -14.98
CA TYR A 208 4.66 -15.95 -14.71
C TYR A 208 4.85 -17.46 -14.53
N ASP A 209 5.87 -18.06 -15.16
CA ASP A 209 6.29 -19.44 -14.85
C ASP A 209 7.02 -19.49 -13.50
N ASP A 210 7.89 -18.51 -13.27
CA ASP A 210 8.51 -18.22 -11.98
C ASP A 210 7.72 -17.09 -11.30
N GLY A 211 6.61 -17.47 -10.66
CA GLY A 211 5.82 -16.59 -9.80
C GLY A 211 6.61 -16.16 -8.56
N GLY A 212 6.05 -16.36 -7.37
CA GLY A 212 6.65 -15.97 -6.10
C GLY A 212 6.54 -14.48 -5.79
N THR A 213 7.42 -14.01 -4.89
CA THR A 213 7.42 -12.63 -4.43
C THR A 213 7.87 -11.67 -5.53
N LYS A 214 6.99 -10.76 -5.93
CA LYS A 214 7.35 -9.56 -6.69
C LYS A 214 7.39 -8.37 -5.75
N SER A 215 8.33 -7.44 -5.97
CA SER A 215 8.56 -6.30 -5.10
C SER A 215 8.44 -5.00 -5.86
N PHE A 216 7.62 -4.09 -5.33
CA PHE A 216 7.51 -2.70 -5.75
C PHE A 216 8.35 -1.86 -4.77
N ALA A 217 9.41 -1.22 -5.25
CA ALA A 217 10.31 -0.44 -4.40
C ALA A 217 10.40 1.00 -4.91
N GLY A 218 9.99 1.95 -4.08
CA GLY A 218 9.94 3.37 -4.46
C GLY A 218 9.12 4.21 -3.51
N GLU A 219 8.82 5.44 -3.91
CA GLU A 219 7.96 6.34 -3.16
C GLU A 219 6.51 5.89 -3.27
N LEU A 220 5.85 5.71 -2.11
CA LEU A 220 4.45 5.31 -2.02
C LEU A 220 3.54 6.44 -2.51
N ASN A 221 2.58 6.11 -3.36
CA ASN A 221 1.52 7.05 -3.69
C ASN A 221 0.55 7.21 -2.49
N VAL A 222 0.25 8.46 -2.15
CA VAL A 222 -0.70 8.82 -1.08
C VAL A 222 -1.86 9.68 -1.58
N ASN A 223 -1.75 10.21 -2.79
CA ASN A 223 -2.73 11.10 -3.37
C ASN A 223 -3.76 10.30 -4.19
N GLY A 224 -4.98 10.84 -4.27
CA GLY A 224 -5.95 10.34 -5.23
C GLY A 224 -5.48 10.58 -6.67
N ILE A 225 -5.87 9.69 -7.59
CA ILE A 225 -5.51 9.77 -9.01
C ILE A 225 -6.77 10.01 -9.82
N THR A 226 -6.75 11.05 -10.65
CA THR A 226 -7.87 11.38 -11.54
C THR A 226 -7.50 11.08 -12.99
N PHE A 227 -8.36 10.32 -13.64
CA PHE A 227 -8.37 10.13 -15.08
C PHE A 227 -9.48 10.98 -15.68
N SER A 228 -9.24 11.59 -16.83
CA SER A 228 -10.23 12.39 -17.56
C SER A 228 -10.07 12.13 -19.04
N ASP A 229 -11.18 12.26 -19.77
CA ASP A 229 -11.23 12.08 -21.22
C ASP A 229 -10.65 10.71 -21.66
N LEU A 230 -10.93 9.65 -20.88
CA LEU A 230 -10.59 8.29 -21.28
C LEU A 230 -11.25 7.97 -22.62
N SER A 231 -10.56 7.22 -23.48
CA SER A 231 -11.00 6.99 -24.85
C SER A 231 -12.28 6.13 -24.91
N LEU A 232 -13.19 6.50 -25.81
CA LEU A 232 -14.39 5.73 -26.16
C LEU A 232 -14.35 5.48 -27.67
N THR A 233 -13.83 4.33 -28.09
CA THR A 233 -13.54 4.06 -29.50
C THR A 233 -14.09 2.71 -29.96
N GLY A 234 -14.45 2.64 -31.23
CA GLY A 234 -14.93 1.40 -31.86
C GLY A 234 -16.40 1.08 -31.59
N SER A 235 -16.78 -0.15 -31.96
CA SER A 235 -18.14 -0.69 -31.82
C SER A 235 -18.12 -2.15 -31.35
N SER A 236 -17.02 -2.57 -30.72
CA SER A 236 -16.85 -3.92 -30.15
C SER A 236 -17.69 -4.09 -28.87
N TYR A 237 -17.65 -5.30 -28.29
CA TYR A 237 -18.27 -5.54 -26.98
C TYR A 237 -17.49 -4.87 -25.82
N TYR A 238 -16.21 -4.54 -26.01
CA TYR A 238 -15.33 -3.99 -24.97
C TYR A 238 -15.12 -2.48 -25.09
N VAL A 239 -15.96 -1.80 -25.87
CA VAL A 239 -15.92 -0.34 -26.03
C VAL A 239 -16.05 0.36 -24.68
N GLY A 240 -15.18 1.33 -24.44
CA GLY A 240 -15.16 2.12 -23.23
C GLY A 240 -14.62 1.41 -22.00
N TYR A 241 -14.17 0.16 -22.10
CA TYR A 241 -13.53 -0.51 -20.96
C TYR A 241 -12.08 -0.04 -20.79
N HIS A 242 -11.72 0.33 -19.57
CA HIS A 242 -10.36 0.73 -19.19
C HIS A 242 -9.89 -0.09 -18.00
N LEU A 243 -8.61 -0.49 -18.02
CA LEU A 243 -7.99 -1.22 -16.91
C LEU A 243 -7.27 -0.24 -15.98
N LEU A 244 -7.85 -0.01 -14.82
CA LEU A 244 -7.27 0.80 -13.76
C LEU A 244 -6.73 -0.09 -12.64
N GLY A 245 -5.97 0.51 -11.72
CA GLY A 245 -5.30 -0.21 -10.65
C GLY A 245 -5.37 0.53 -9.33
N ASN A 246 -5.43 -0.22 -8.22
CA ASN A 246 -5.29 0.36 -6.90
C ASN A 246 -3.86 0.93 -6.74
N PRO A 247 -3.69 2.25 -6.56
CA PRO A 247 -2.38 2.89 -6.49
C PRO A 247 -1.86 2.99 -5.05
N PHE A 248 -2.45 2.28 -4.09
CA PHE A 248 -2.11 2.43 -2.67
C PHE A 248 -1.58 1.13 -2.07
N PRO A 249 -0.73 1.21 -1.02
CA PRO A 249 -0.29 0.07 -0.22
C PRO A 249 -1.37 -0.43 0.76
N SER A 250 -2.65 -0.20 0.43
CA SER A 250 -3.83 -0.59 1.21
C SER A 250 -4.96 -0.91 0.27
N ALA A 251 -6.00 -1.60 0.76
CA ALA A 251 -7.18 -1.85 -0.05
C ALA A 251 -7.98 -0.56 -0.28
N LEU A 252 -8.89 -0.59 -1.24
CA LEU A 252 -9.88 0.44 -1.51
C LEU A 252 -11.29 -0.11 -1.34
N LYS A 253 -12.20 0.74 -0.88
CA LYS A 253 -13.65 0.51 -1.02
C LYS A 253 -14.12 1.11 -2.34
N TRP A 254 -14.65 0.27 -3.22
CA TRP A 254 -15.24 0.69 -4.49
C TRP A 254 -16.50 1.51 -4.27
N ASN A 255 -16.59 2.64 -4.98
CA ASN A 255 -17.79 3.48 -5.05
C ASN A 255 -18.47 3.74 -3.69
N ASP A 256 -17.68 4.02 -2.65
CA ASP A 256 -18.14 4.21 -1.26
C ASP A 256 -18.69 5.62 -0.96
N GLY A 257 -18.96 6.41 -2.00
CA GLY A 257 -19.37 7.81 -1.90
C GLY A 257 -18.22 8.82 -1.98
N ASN A 258 -16.95 8.41 -1.89
CA ASN A 258 -15.81 9.30 -2.12
C ASN A 258 -15.34 9.32 -3.58
N TRP A 259 -15.78 8.36 -4.39
CA TRP A 259 -15.42 8.28 -5.80
C TRP A 259 -16.16 9.36 -6.59
N ALA A 260 -15.41 10.18 -7.33
CA ALA A 260 -15.97 11.11 -8.29
C ALA A 260 -16.09 10.40 -9.64
N LEU A 261 -17.31 9.96 -9.98
CA LEU A 261 -17.62 9.27 -11.23
C LEU A 261 -18.47 10.19 -12.13
N SER A 262 -17.94 10.57 -13.29
CA SER A 262 -18.63 11.35 -14.31
C SER A 262 -18.61 10.59 -15.63
N ASN A 263 -19.79 10.20 -16.13
CA ASN A 263 -19.95 9.37 -17.33
C ASN A 263 -19.16 8.05 -17.27
N VAL A 264 -19.12 7.43 -16.08
CA VAL A 264 -18.49 6.14 -15.81
C VAL A 264 -19.55 5.18 -15.27
N GLY A 265 -19.54 3.93 -15.73
CA GLY A 265 -20.40 2.86 -15.23
C GLY A 265 -20.17 2.59 -13.75
N GLY A 266 -21.24 2.27 -13.02
CA GLY A 266 -21.18 2.05 -11.57
C GLY A 266 -20.59 0.71 -11.12
N ILE A 267 -20.16 -0.14 -12.07
CA ILE A 267 -19.65 -1.48 -11.81
C ILE A 267 -18.17 -1.51 -12.16
N ALA A 268 -17.34 -1.87 -11.19
CA ALA A 268 -15.96 -2.30 -11.45
C ALA A 268 -15.93 -3.82 -11.66
N SER A 269 -14.93 -4.33 -12.37
CA SER A 269 -14.79 -5.77 -12.60
C SER A 269 -13.36 -6.24 -12.38
N VAL A 270 -13.19 -7.30 -11.58
CA VAL A 270 -11.88 -7.88 -11.28
C VAL A 270 -11.80 -9.27 -11.88
N TRP A 271 -10.63 -9.64 -12.41
CA TRP A 271 -10.41 -11.01 -12.86
C TRP A 271 -10.44 -11.96 -11.66
N ASN A 272 -11.17 -13.07 -11.78
CA ASN A 272 -11.14 -14.16 -10.82
C ASN A 272 -10.81 -15.46 -11.56
N GLU A 273 -9.61 -15.95 -11.32
CA GLU A 273 -9.10 -17.16 -11.96
C GLU A 273 -9.90 -18.42 -11.56
N ILE A 274 -10.34 -18.53 -10.30
CA ILE A 274 -11.12 -19.70 -9.83
C ILE A 274 -12.43 -19.82 -10.62
N ALA A 275 -13.10 -18.70 -10.85
CA ALA A 275 -14.31 -18.62 -11.66
C ALA A 275 -14.03 -18.60 -13.16
N GLN A 276 -12.75 -18.45 -13.57
CA GLN A 276 -12.31 -18.21 -14.94
C GLN A 276 -13.11 -17.08 -15.62
N ASN A 277 -13.44 -16.05 -14.84
CA ASN A 277 -14.33 -14.98 -15.28
C ASN A 277 -14.09 -13.70 -14.48
N TYR A 278 -14.61 -12.59 -15.00
CA TYR A 278 -14.66 -11.34 -14.27
C TYR A 278 -15.77 -11.35 -13.22
N LEU A 279 -15.42 -10.99 -11.99
CA LEU A 279 -16.37 -10.71 -10.91
C LEU A 279 -16.74 -9.24 -10.94
N SER A 280 -18.04 -8.98 -10.90
CA SER A 280 -18.58 -7.64 -10.77
C SER A 280 -18.50 -7.16 -9.32
N LEU A 281 -17.77 -6.07 -9.11
CA LEU A 281 -17.83 -5.25 -7.91
C LEU A 281 -18.95 -4.20 -8.12
N ALA A 282 -20.19 -4.66 -7.96
CA ALA A 282 -21.38 -3.89 -8.29
C ALA A 282 -21.97 -3.17 -7.07
N ASN A 283 -21.57 -3.54 -5.85
CA ASN A 283 -22.08 -2.92 -4.63
C ASN A 283 -21.13 -1.83 -4.14
N PRO A 284 -21.66 -0.71 -3.64
CA PRO A 284 -20.87 0.22 -2.85
C PRO A 284 -20.17 -0.50 -1.70
N ASN A 285 -18.89 -0.18 -1.48
CA ASN A 285 -17.99 -0.78 -0.50
C ASN A 285 -17.45 -2.17 -0.83
N ASP A 286 -17.67 -2.70 -2.04
CA ASP A 286 -16.92 -3.86 -2.50
C ASP A 286 -15.41 -3.56 -2.45
N ILE A 287 -14.58 -4.56 -2.11
CA ILE A 287 -13.17 -4.33 -1.83
C ILE A 287 -12.32 -4.55 -3.07
N ILE A 288 -11.41 -3.60 -3.33
CA ILE A 288 -10.31 -3.76 -4.28
C ILE A 288 -9.02 -3.86 -3.45
N PRO A 289 -8.40 -5.05 -3.34
CA PRO A 289 -7.15 -5.24 -2.58
C PRO A 289 -6.02 -4.30 -3.02
N ALA A 290 -5.01 -4.15 -2.16
CA ALA A 290 -3.75 -3.52 -2.59
C ALA A 290 -3.20 -4.26 -3.83
N ASN A 291 -2.50 -3.53 -4.72
CA ASN A 291 -1.94 -4.05 -5.98
C ASN A 291 -2.94 -4.67 -6.98
N GLN A 292 -4.26 -4.59 -6.74
CA GLN A 292 -5.27 -5.18 -7.62
C GLN A 292 -5.66 -4.23 -8.76
N GLY A 293 -5.62 -4.75 -9.98
CA GLY A 293 -6.25 -4.15 -11.15
C GLY A 293 -7.74 -4.47 -11.26
N PHE A 294 -8.50 -3.53 -11.80
CA PHE A 294 -9.93 -3.63 -12.02
C PHE A 294 -10.32 -2.87 -13.30
N PHE A 295 -11.27 -3.43 -14.03
CA PHE A 295 -11.89 -2.77 -15.18
C PHE A 295 -13.00 -1.84 -14.73
N ILE A 296 -13.12 -0.72 -15.42
CA ILE A 296 -14.29 0.17 -15.42
C ILE A 296 -14.74 0.37 -16.86
N GLN A 297 -15.99 0.80 -17.05
CA GLN A 297 -16.50 1.20 -18.35
C GLN A 297 -16.87 2.68 -18.34
N ILE A 298 -16.49 3.42 -19.37
CA ILE A 298 -16.96 4.79 -19.60
C ILE A 298 -18.16 4.80 -20.56
N ASN A 299 -19.04 5.79 -20.40
CA ASN A 299 -20.28 5.92 -21.15
C ASN A 299 -20.28 7.09 -22.14
N ASP A 300 -19.31 8.00 -22.02
CA ASP A 300 -19.15 9.18 -22.87
C ASP A 300 -17.66 9.52 -23.00
N ALA A 301 -17.26 10.10 -24.13
CA ALA A 301 -15.87 10.53 -24.36
C ALA A 301 -15.45 11.68 -23.42
N SER A 302 -16.39 12.50 -22.97
CA SER A 302 -16.20 13.47 -21.89
C SER A 302 -16.49 12.80 -20.56
N ASN A 303 -15.50 12.13 -19.98
CA ASN A 303 -15.63 11.40 -18.71
C ASN A 303 -14.56 11.79 -17.70
N SER A 304 -14.80 11.44 -16.44
CA SER A 304 -13.82 11.57 -15.37
C SER A 304 -14.04 10.53 -14.28
N ILE A 305 -12.95 9.96 -13.78
CA ILE A 305 -12.94 9.08 -12.61
C ILE A 305 -11.78 9.46 -11.71
N THR A 306 -12.06 9.66 -10.42
CA THR A 306 -11.03 9.78 -9.39
C THR A 306 -10.99 8.52 -8.54
N ILE A 307 -9.83 7.87 -8.46
CA ILE A 307 -9.50 6.87 -7.42
C ILE A 307 -9.12 7.66 -6.16
N PRO A 308 -9.97 7.71 -5.11
CA PRO A 308 -9.77 8.64 -4.01
C PRO A 308 -8.89 8.03 -2.91
N ALA A 309 -8.01 8.85 -2.33
CA ALA A 309 -7.20 8.44 -1.17
C ALA A 309 -8.06 8.19 0.10
N GLN A 310 -9.26 8.78 0.16
CA GLN A 310 -10.21 8.66 1.26
C GLN A 310 -10.92 7.29 1.30
N SER A 311 -10.94 6.54 0.20
CA SER A 311 -11.51 5.18 0.17
C SER A 311 -10.52 4.10 0.59
N ARG A 312 -9.28 4.47 0.96
CA ARG A 312 -8.29 3.54 1.50
C ARG A 312 -8.80 2.90 2.79
N ILE A 313 -8.66 1.58 2.90
CA ILE A 313 -8.94 0.83 4.13
C ILE A 313 -7.90 -0.27 4.35
N HIS A 314 -7.74 -0.67 5.60
CA HIS A 314 -7.17 -1.96 5.93
C HIS A 314 -8.22 -3.04 5.66
N SER A 315 -7.82 -4.11 4.98
CA SER A 315 -8.71 -5.22 4.65
C SER A 315 -7.92 -6.51 4.60
N THR A 316 -8.54 -7.58 5.08
CA THR A 316 -8.03 -8.95 4.96
C THR A 316 -8.49 -9.63 3.67
N GLN A 317 -9.24 -8.93 2.80
CA GLN A 317 -9.58 -9.43 1.47
C GLN A 317 -8.29 -9.70 0.69
N SER A 318 -8.02 -10.98 0.45
CA SER A 318 -6.89 -11.39 -0.35
C SER A 318 -7.02 -10.92 -1.78
N PHE A 319 -5.88 -10.91 -2.49
CA PHE A 319 -5.83 -10.70 -3.93
C PHE A 319 -6.83 -11.61 -4.64
N TYR A 320 -7.49 -11.13 -5.69
CA TYR A 320 -8.43 -11.95 -6.45
C TYR A 320 -7.67 -12.95 -7.32
N LYS A 321 -7.11 -13.97 -6.66
CA LYS A 321 -6.49 -15.17 -7.22
C LYS A 321 -6.35 -16.31 -6.21
N GLU A 322 -6.47 -16.08 -4.90
CA GLU A 322 -6.15 -17.10 -3.89
C GLU A 322 -6.83 -18.45 -4.18
N THR A 323 -6.02 -19.43 -4.57
CA THR A 323 -6.40 -20.84 -4.51
C THR A 323 -6.77 -21.12 -3.05
N PRO A 324 -7.88 -21.80 -2.72
CA PRO A 324 -8.10 -22.20 -1.35
C PRO A 324 -6.91 -23.04 -0.87
N SER A 325 -6.20 -22.57 0.15
CA SER A 325 -5.29 -23.39 0.93
C SER A 325 -6.12 -24.45 1.65
N ASN A 326 -6.37 -25.59 0.98
CA ASN A 326 -6.74 -26.93 1.50
C ASN A 326 -7.70 -27.66 0.54
N PHE A 327 -7.17 -28.61 -0.25
CA PHE A 327 -7.98 -29.72 -0.76
C PHE A 327 -7.29 -31.06 -0.50
N LEU A 328 -8.03 -31.98 0.11
CA LEU A 328 -7.73 -33.41 0.10
C LEU A 328 -8.05 -33.95 -1.30
N LYS A 329 -7.04 -34.29 -2.10
CA LYS A 329 -7.22 -35.06 -3.35
C LYS A 329 -7.50 -36.52 -3.03
N LEU A 330 -8.76 -36.95 -3.13
CA LEU A 330 -9.11 -38.36 -3.25
C LEU A 330 -9.06 -38.76 -4.73
N ARG A 331 -8.03 -39.50 -5.12
CA ARG A 331 -8.04 -40.25 -6.38
C ARG A 331 -8.80 -41.55 -6.15
N ILE A 332 -9.84 -41.78 -6.94
CA ILE A 332 -10.37 -43.12 -7.16
C ILE A 332 -9.66 -43.62 -8.42
N SER A 333 -8.91 -44.70 -8.27
CA SER A 333 -8.27 -45.44 -9.37
C SER A 333 -9.30 -46.17 -10.22
#